data_AF-A0A7Y2NYT5-F1
#
_entry.id   AF-A0A7Y2NYT5-F1
#
_cell.length_a   1.000
_cell.length_b   1.000
_cell.length_c   1.000
_cell.angle_alpha   90.00
_cell.angle_beta   90.00
_cell.angle_gamma   90.00
#
_symmetry.space_group_name_H-M   'P 1'
#
loop_
_entity.id
_entity.type
_entity.pdbx_description
1 polymer ?
#
loop_
_entity_poly.entity_id
_entity_poly.type
_entity_poly.pdbx_seq_one_letter_code
_entity_poly.pdbx_strand_id
1 'polypeptide(L)' 'MRHPDEFDAERKGKGVVGDAVFQAADNPNDVTAWHDFETLDSARRFIDSERLRDVMTGAGVAGVPTIWLTTPA' A
#
# COMPACT_ATOMS: atom_id res chain seq x y z
N MET A 1 -9.24 -14.24 -8.35
CA MET A 1 -10.32 -14.19 -7.36
C MET A 1 -10.10 -12.92 -6.55
N ARG A 2 -10.90 -11.87 -6.74
CA ARG A 2 -10.72 -10.59 -6.04
C ARG A 2 -11.68 -10.58 -4.85
N HIS A 3 -11.17 -10.88 -3.67
CA HIS A 3 -11.84 -10.50 -2.44
C HIS A 3 -11.69 -8.97 -2.33
N PRO A 4 -12.78 -8.20 -2.18
CA PRO A 4 -12.66 -6.82 -1.75
C PRO A 4 -12.17 -6.84 -0.30
N ASP A 5 -10.93 -6.42 -0.07
CA ASP A 5 -10.40 -6.31 1.28
C ASP A 5 -11.14 -5.17 1.99
N GLU A 6 -11.50 -5.35 3.27
CA GLU A 6 -12.17 -4.33 4.10
C GLU A 6 -11.37 -3.00 4.14
N PHE A 7 -10.08 -3.05 3.83
CA PHE A 7 -9.19 -1.90 3.77
C PHE A 7 -9.33 -1.07 2.47
N ASP A 8 -9.94 -1.58 1.40
CA ASP A 8 -10.13 -0.81 0.15
C ASP A 8 -11.02 0.43 0.36
N ALA A 9 -12.02 0.33 1.23
CA ALA A 9 -12.85 1.48 1.61
C ALA A 9 -12.07 2.50 2.46
N GLU A 10 -11.18 2.01 3.33
CA GLU A 10 -10.34 2.85 4.20
C GLU A 10 -9.25 3.58 3.39
N ARG A 11 -8.66 2.93 2.37
CA ARG A 11 -7.69 3.53 1.44
C ARG A 11 -8.26 4.77 0.75
N LYS A 12 -9.47 4.67 0.20
CA LYS A 12 -10.15 5.79 -0.47
C LYS A 12 -10.38 6.96 0.48
N GLY A 13 -10.79 6.68 1.72
CA GLY A 13 -10.96 7.69 2.78
C GLY A 13 -9.65 8.40 3.19
N LYS A 14 -8.50 7.82 2.86
CA LYS A 14 -7.16 8.37 3.11
C LYS A 14 -6.53 9.07 1.90
N GLY A 15 -7.31 9.31 0.83
CA GLY A 15 -6.87 10.05 -0.36
C GLY A 15 -6.17 9.19 -1.42
N VAL A 16 -6.32 7.86 -1.35
CA VAL A 16 -5.88 6.95 -2.43
C VAL A 16 -6.87 7.06 -3.59
N VAL A 17 -6.38 7.44 -4.77
CA VAL A 17 -7.20 7.59 -5.99
C VAL A 17 -7.05 6.42 -6.96
N GLY A 18 -6.01 5.60 -6.77
CA GLY A 18 -5.77 4.35 -7.49
C GLY A 18 -4.91 3.42 -6.63
N ASP A 19 -5.14 2.11 -6.76
CA ASP A 19 -4.38 1.10 -6.04
C ASP A 19 -4.21 -0.17 -6.88
N ALA A 20 -3.12 -0.88 -6.63
CA ALA A 20 -2.92 -2.23 -7.15
C ALA A 20 -1.98 -3.03 -6.24
N VAL A 21 -2.15 -4.34 -6.24
CA VAL A 21 -1.23 -5.28 -5.60
C VAL A 21 -0.66 -6.19 -6.68
N PHE A 22 0.67 -6.26 -6.73
CA PHE A 22 1.43 -7.09 -7.65
C PHE A 22 2.16 -8.16 -6.86
N GLN A 23 2.14 -9.38 -7.34
CA GLN A 23 2.99 -10.46 -6.86
C GLN A 23 4.15 -10.65 -7.84
N ALA A 24 5.37 -10.79 -7.35
CA ALA A 24 6.52 -11.05 -8.20
C ALA A 24 6.37 -12.40 -8.93
N ALA A 25 6.78 -12.45 -10.20
CA ALA A 25 6.60 -13.63 -11.04
C ALA A 25 7.49 -14.81 -10.62
N ASP A 26 8.62 -14.52 -9.97
CA ASP A 26 9.64 -15.47 -9.54
C ASP A 26 9.62 -15.75 -8.02
N ASN A 27 8.93 -14.92 -7.23
CA ASN A 27 8.80 -15.08 -5.80
C ASN A 27 7.37 -14.79 -5.32
N PRO A 28 6.56 -15.81 -4.97
CA PRO A 28 5.19 -15.61 -4.54
C PRO A 28 5.06 -14.89 -3.19
N ASN A 29 6.15 -14.78 -2.42
CA ASN A 29 6.17 -14.05 -1.15
C ASN A 29 6.62 -12.59 -1.31
N ASP A 30 7.02 -12.18 -2.52
CA ASP A 30 7.36 -10.79 -2.82
C ASP A 30 6.13 -10.09 -3.43
N VAL A 31 5.64 -9.09 -2.72
CA VAL A 31 4.41 -8.37 -3.05
C VAL A 31 4.69 -6.87 -3.05
N THR A 32 4.34 -6.22 -4.15
CA THR A 32 4.40 -4.75 -4.28
C THR A 32 2.98 -4.20 -4.24
N ALA A 33 2.70 -3.28 -3.32
CA ALA A 33 1.46 -2.53 -3.28
C ALA A 33 1.70 -1.09 -3.79
N TRP A 34 0.97 -0.70 -4.83
CA TRP A 34 1.00 0.64 -5.40
C TRP A 34 -0.25 1.42 -4.99
N HIS A 35 -0.06 2.72 -4.70
CA HIS A 35 -1.11 3.65 -4.36
C HIS A 35 -0.82 4.99 -5.04
N ASP A 36 -1.82 5.55 -5.71
CA ASP A 36 -1.79 6.91 -6.23
C ASP A 36 -2.36 7.87 -5.19
N PHE A 37 -1.69 9.01 -5.03
CA PHE A 37 -2.11 10.12 -4.19
C PHE A 37 -2.14 11.41 -5.00
N GLU A 38 -3.06 12.31 -4.70
CA GLU A 38 -3.12 13.64 -5.34
C GLU A 38 -1.89 14.50 -5.02
N THR A 39 -1.26 14.30 -3.86
CA THR A 39 -0.08 15.07 -3.45
C THR A 39 0.96 14.18 -2.76
N LEU A 40 2.23 14.58 -2.87
CA LEU A 40 3.35 13.94 -2.18
C LEU A 40 3.19 13.97 -0.65
N ASP A 41 2.55 15.02 -0.12
CA ASP A 41 2.32 15.19 1.32
C ASP A 41 1.31 14.16 1.85
N SER A 42 0.25 13.90 1.08
CA SER A 42 -0.71 12.82 1.39
C SER A 42 -0.03 11.45 1.38
N ALA A 43 0.85 11.19 0.41
CA ALA A 43 1.61 9.93 0.34
C ALA A 43 2.52 9.74 1.56
N ARG A 44 3.23 10.80 1.99
CA ARG A 44 4.09 10.77 3.19
C ARG A 44 3.28 10.47 4.46
N ARG A 45 2.15 11.16 4.67
CA ARG A 45 1.27 10.91 5.83
C ARG A 45 0.71 9.49 5.85
N PHE A 46 0.43 8.91 4.69
CA PHE A 46 -0.04 7.53 4.59
C PHE A 46 1.05 6.54 5.03
N ILE A 47 2.27 6.71 4.52
CA ILE A 47 3.44 5.87 4.84
C ILE A 47 3.81 5.96 6.33
N ASP A 48 3.71 7.16 6.92
CA ASP A 48 4.04 7.38 8.33
C ASP A 48 2.94 6.94 9.30
N SER A 49 1.80 6.41 8.81
CA SER A 49 0.68 6.07 9.70
C SER A 49 0.92 4.80 10.52
N GLU A 50 0.69 4.90 11.83
CA GLU A 50 0.74 3.74 12.74
C GLU A 50 -0.29 2.67 12.33
N ARG A 51 -1.47 3.11 11.88
CA ARG A 51 -2.51 2.21 11.38
C ARG A 51 -2.05 1.34 10.21
N LEU A 52 -1.28 1.90 9.27
CA LEU A 52 -0.72 1.12 8.17
C LEU A 52 0.22 0.03 8.69
N ARG A 53 1.08 0.38 9.67
CA ARG A 53 1.98 -0.59 10.30
C ARG A 53 1.21 -1.73 10.97
N ASP A 54 0.17 -1.41 11.75
CA ASP A 54 -0.65 -2.42 12.44
C ASP A 54 -1.32 -3.38 11.46
N VAL A 55 -1.90 -2.86 10.38
CA VAL A 55 -2.55 -3.67 9.35
C VAL A 55 -1.52 -4.56 8.64
N MET A 56 -0.34 -4.04 8.30
CA MET A 56 0.72 -4.83 7.68
C MET A 56 1.21 -5.95 8.59
N THR A 57 1.40 -5.68 9.88
CA THR A 57 1.75 -6.71 10.87
C THR A 57 0.65 -7.77 10.99
N GLY A 58 -0.61 -7.35 11.07
CA GLY A 58 -1.76 -8.27 11.12
C GLY A 58 -1.91 -9.14 9.87
N ALA A 59 -1.50 -8.61 8.70
CA ALA A 59 -1.50 -9.33 7.43
C ALA A 59 -0.32 -10.33 7.27
N GLY A 60 0.60 -10.39 8.26
CA GLY A 60 1.72 -11.33 8.24
C GLY A 60 2.94 -10.85 7.45
N VAL A 61 3.07 -9.55 7.19
CA VAL A 61 4.27 -8.99 6.55
C VAL A 61 5.48 -9.25 7.47
N ALA A 62 6.40 -10.09 6.99
CA ALA A 62 7.48 -10.64 7.80
C ALA A 62 8.68 -9.69 8.01
N GLY A 63 8.73 -8.56 7.29
CA GLY A 63 9.87 -7.63 7.33
C GLY A 63 9.49 -6.19 7.03
N VAL A 64 10.44 -5.27 7.24
CA VAL A 64 10.24 -3.86 6.88
C VAL A 64 10.13 -3.76 5.36
N PRO A 65 9.02 -3.24 4.81
CA PRO A 65 8.87 -3.06 3.37
C PRO A 65 9.87 -2.02 2.87
N THR A 66 10.38 -2.22 1.66
CA THR A 66 11.02 -1.14 0.91
C THR A 66 9.94 -0.18 0.43
N ILE A 67 10.11 1.12 0.67
CA ILE A 67 9.15 2.15 0.28
C ILE A 67 9.83 3.16 -0.64
N TRP A 68 9.20 3.47 -1.77
CA TRP A 68 9.62 4.53 -2.69
C TRP A 68 8.45 5.44 -3.01
N LEU A 69 8.76 6.73 -3.15
CA LEU A 69 7.84 7.74 -3.65
C LEU A 69 8.29 8.14 -5.05
N THR A 70 7.36 8.16 -6.00
CA THR A 70 7.64 8.49 -7.40
C THR A 70 6.66 9.56 -7.90
N THR A 71 7.08 10.32 -8.90
CA THR A 71 6.24 11.26 -9.64
C THR A 71 6.27 10.88 -11.12
N PRO A 72 5.21 11.15 -11.89
CA PRO A 72 5.29 11.04 -13.35
C PRO A 72 6.51 11.80 -13.89
N ALA A 73 7.13 11.23 -14.93
CA ALA A 73 8.27 11.84 -15.63
C ALA A 73 7.84 13.06 -16.46
#